data_AF-A0A3C0SZ17-F1
#
_entry.id   AF-A0A3C0SZ17-F1
#
_cell.length_a   1.000
_cell.length_b   1.000
_cell.length_c   1.000
_cell.angle_alpha   90.00
_cell.angle_beta   90.00
_cell.angle_gamma   90.00
#
_symmetry.space_group_name_H-M   'P 1'
#
loop_
_entity.id
_entity.type
_entity.pdbx_description
1 polymer ?
#
loop_
_entity_poly.entity_id
_entity_poly.type
_entity_poly.pdbx_seq_one_letter_code
_entity_poly.pdbx_strand_id
1 'polypeptide(L)'
;NPATIELLGPVRRKPDGTGKFHRSQLKLPSELNGIQRRFARYGIHPEAFAEQIARNRPDAVFIASGMTYWYRGLIEAIEVCRSIWPDVPVIMGGVYASLMSGHCKSVCGPDYIAAGSMITGSGEALSESGLGLNEFLSRASLPGIALAAGSGPLDASCWTDAAVLRLNDGCPMNCGYCASRSLCGGFTKGRPELAFNRLRHLSETRGTRNFAFYDDALLFDSDRSFIPFLRQVIDYSRSTGVNFNFYTPNAMHIRYMTIETAELMKMAGFQEVRLGFESSSPEFHCEYDNKYSEPGFHNTVKMLSEAGFSREQIIVYILAGLPGQQASEVEDTIRFASGRGLSLSVSEFSPVPGSPMWPDCVENCRFPIEDEPLFHNNSFFPMEWKDFSREDMQRLKTLSKQHL
;
A
#
# COMPACT_ATOMS: atom_id res chain seq x y z
N ASN A 1 0.20 19.01 -9.44
CA ASN A 1 -0.51 20.28 -9.20
C ASN A 1 0.33 21.40 -9.79
N PRO A 2 -0.17 22.17 -10.78
CA PRO A 2 0.59 23.24 -11.45
C PRO A 2 1.10 24.33 -10.51
N ALA A 3 0.31 24.79 -9.55
CA ALA A 3 0.73 25.81 -8.59
C ALA A 3 1.89 25.32 -7.68
N THR A 4 1.90 24.05 -7.30
CA THR A 4 3.06 23.47 -6.59
C THR A 4 4.30 23.40 -7.48
N ILE A 5 4.15 23.13 -8.77
CA ILE A 5 5.28 23.10 -9.73
C ILE A 5 5.80 24.52 -9.97
N GLU A 6 4.91 25.51 -10.03
CA GLU A 6 5.28 26.93 -10.13
C GLU A 6 6.09 27.38 -8.91
N LEU A 7 5.65 26.99 -7.71
CA LEU A 7 6.34 27.35 -6.46
C LEU A 7 7.64 26.58 -6.22
N LEU A 8 7.68 25.27 -6.53
CA LEU A 8 8.79 24.39 -6.12
C LEU A 8 9.63 23.84 -7.28
N GLY A 9 9.27 24.16 -8.53
CA GLY A 9 9.86 23.59 -9.74
C GLY A 9 9.40 22.15 -10.01
N PRO A 10 9.61 21.62 -11.24
CA PRO A 10 9.14 20.29 -11.62
C PRO A 10 9.91 19.15 -10.92
N VAL A 11 9.23 18.03 -10.69
CA VAL A 11 9.85 16.79 -10.18
C VAL A 11 10.19 15.82 -11.31
N ARG A 12 11.29 15.09 -11.16
CA ARG A 12 11.69 14.04 -12.12
C ARG A 12 10.71 12.85 -12.04
N ARG A 13 10.09 12.53 -13.18
CA ARG A 13 9.28 11.34 -13.41
C ARG A 13 10.02 10.37 -14.35
N LYS A 14 9.73 9.08 -14.20
CA LYS A 14 10.19 8.01 -15.08
C LYS A 14 9.10 7.68 -16.12
N PRO A 15 9.45 7.00 -17.23
CA PRO A 15 8.48 6.61 -18.26
C PRO A 15 7.37 5.66 -17.79
N ASP A 16 7.62 4.90 -16.72
CA ASP A 16 6.64 4.01 -16.07
C ASP A 16 5.64 4.77 -15.18
N GLY A 17 5.70 6.10 -15.18
CA GLY A 17 4.87 6.99 -14.36
C GLY A 17 5.32 7.11 -12.91
N THR A 18 6.33 6.36 -12.46
CA THR A 18 6.90 6.52 -11.11
C THR A 18 7.75 7.79 -11.01
N GLY A 19 8.00 8.26 -9.79
CA GLY A 19 8.88 9.40 -9.57
C GLY A 19 8.85 9.90 -8.14
N LYS A 20 9.59 10.98 -7.90
CA LYS A 20 9.61 11.62 -6.59
C LYS A 20 8.41 12.57 -6.47
N PHE A 21 7.81 12.60 -5.30
CA PHE A 21 6.95 13.70 -4.90
C PHE A 21 7.78 14.95 -4.63
N HIS A 22 7.19 16.14 -4.74
CA HIS A 22 7.82 17.35 -4.23
C HIS A 22 8.12 17.15 -2.75
N ARG A 23 9.28 17.65 -2.32
CA ARG A 23 9.78 17.44 -0.96
C ARG A 23 10.23 18.77 -0.38
N SER A 24 9.66 19.16 0.74
CA SER A 24 10.06 20.35 1.50
C SER A 24 10.61 19.93 2.85
N GLN A 25 11.83 20.34 3.20
CA GLN A 25 12.42 20.01 4.49
C GLN A 25 11.70 20.75 5.61
N LEU A 26 11.40 20.05 6.70
CA LEU A 26 10.75 20.59 7.89
C LEU A 26 11.69 20.47 9.10
N LYS A 27 11.38 21.20 10.17
CA LYS A 27 12.02 21.00 11.47
C LYS A 27 11.71 19.59 11.97
N LEU A 28 12.71 18.92 12.54
CA LEU A 28 12.53 17.62 13.16
C LEU A 28 11.59 17.76 14.38
N PRO A 29 10.51 16.96 14.48
CA PRO A 29 9.66 16.91 15.66
C PRO A 29 10.46 16.55 16.92
N SER A 30 10.06 17.09 18.07
CA SER A 30 10.73 16.89 19.36
C SER A 30 10.77 15.43 19.79
N GLU A 31 9.78 14.65 19.40
CA GLU A 31 9.63 13.22 19.65
C GLU A 31 10.73 12.43 18.93
N LEU A 32 11.30 12.98 17.86
CA LEU A 32 12.42 12.41 17.11
C LEU A 32 13.78 13.01 17.51
N ASN A 33 13.86 13.75 18.63
CA ASN A 33 15.13 14.29 19.12
C ASN A 33 16.17 13.18 19.29
N GLY A 34 17.39 13.44 18.82
CA GLY A 34 18.48 12.46 18.82
C GLY A 34 18.52 11.56 17.59
N ILE A 35 17.47 11.55 16.74
CA ILE A 35 17.50 10.81 15.48
C ILE A 35 18.19 11.63 14.38
N GLN A 36 19.27 11.09 13.83
CA GLN A 36 20.02 11.71 12.72
C GLN A 36 19.34 11.47 11.36
N ARG A 37 18.13 12.01 11.17
CA ARG A 37 17.37 11.92 9.91
C ARG A 37 16.81 13.29 9.52
N ARG A 38 16.63 13.48 8.20
CA ARG A 38 15.93 14.66 7.67
C ARG A 38 14.42 14.39 7.66
N PHE A 39 13.66 15.29 8.27
CA PHE A 39 12.21 15.28 8.22
C PHE A 39 11.70 16.19 7.09
N ALA A 40 10.67 15.78 6.38
CA ALA A 40 10.17 16.51 5.23
C ALA A 40 8.69 16.25 4.97
N ARG A 41 8.01 17.28 4.46
CA ARG A 41 6.69 17.18 3.85
C ARG A 41 6.84 16.72 2.40
N TYR A 42 5.90 15.89 1.95
CA TYR A 42 5.80 15.43 0.57
C TYR A 42 4.47 15.85 -0.06
N GLY A 43 4.50 16.17 -1.36
CA GLY A 43 3.28 16.42 -2.13
C GLY A 43 2.98 17.91 -2.35
N ILE A 44 1.70 18.27 -2.30
CA ILE A 44 1.21 19.62 -2.61
C ILE A 44 1.73 20.66 -1.60
N HIS A 45 2.05 21.87 -2.08
CA HIS A 45 2.42 22.98 -1.20
C HIS A 45 1.16 23.51 -0.46
N PRO A 46 1.23 23.91 0.83
CA PRO A 46 0.04 24.35 1.58
C PRO A 46 -0.70 25.52 0.96
N GLU A 47 0.01 26.50 0.41
CA GLU A 47 -0.62 27.65 -0.26
C GLU A 47 -1.36 27.18 -1.52
N ALA A 48 -0.72 26.35 -2.35
CA ALA A 48 -1.35 25.76 -3.52
C ALA A 48 -2.54 24.86 -3.16
N PHE A 49 -2.48 24.18 -2.01
CA PHE A 49 -3.59 23.40 -1.49
C PHE A 49 -4.74 24.31 -1.05
N ALA A 50 -4.45 25.35 -0.26
CA ALA A 50 -5.42 26.34 0.20
C ALA A 50 -6.14 27.01 -0.97
N GLU A 51 -5.39 27.50 -1.96
CA GLU A 51 -5.94 28.08 -3.19
C GLU A 51 -6.81 27.11 -3.99
N GLN A 52 -6.41 25.83 -4.05
CA GLN A 52 -7.16 24.82 -4.78
C GLN A 52 -8.49 24.53 -4.08
N ILE A 53 -8.49 24.36 -2.76
CA ILE A 53 -9.70 23.98 -2.03
C ILE A 53 -10.65 25.17 -1.89
N ALA A 54 -10.16 26.40 -1.72
CA ALA A 54 -10.97 27.62 -1.58
C ALA A 54 -11.94 27.88 -2.75
N ARG A 55 -11.71 27.27 -3.93
CA ARG A 55 -12.54 27.44 -5.13
C ARG A 55 -13.97 26.97 -4.97
N ASN A 56 -14.22 25.96 -4.11
CA ASN A 56 -15.55 25.42 -3.88
C ASN A 56 -15.71 25.08 -2.40
N ARG A 57 -16.62 25.75 -1.70
CA ARG A 57 -16.94 25.43 -0.30
C ARG A 57 -17.68 24.10 -0.22
N PRO A 58 -17.18 23.08 0.50
CA PRO A 58 -17.87 21.81 0.66
C PRO A 58 -18.84 21.84 1.84
N ASP A 59 -19.75 20.87 1.88
CA ASP A 59 -20.61 20.62 3.03
C ASP A 59 -19.92 19.79 4.12
N ALA A 60 -18.91 18.99 3.74
CA ALA A 60 -18.07 18.20 4.63
C ALA A 60 -16.70 17.94 3.98
N VAL A 61 -15.66 17.77 4.80
CA VAL A 61 -14.29 17.46 4.34
C VAL A 61 -13.88 16.07 4.81
N PHE A 62 -13.48 15.21 3.86
CA PHE A 62 -12.93 13.88 4.16
C PHE A 62 -11.42 13.86 4.01
N ILE A 63 -10.71 13.47 5.06
CA ILE A 63 -9.24 13.35 5.08
C ILE A 63 -8.87 11.93 5.49
N ALA A 64 -8.01 11.27 4.72
CA ALA A 64 -7.60 9.89 5.01
C ALA A 64 -6.09 9.70 4.93
N SER A 65 -5.59 8.71 5.66
CA SER A 65 -4.21 8.26 5.56
C SER A 65 -4.10 6.76 5.42
N GLY A 66 -3.27 6.32 4.46
CA GLY A 66 -2.91 4.91 4.29
C GLY A 66 -1.82 4.43 5.25
N MET A 67 -1.13 5.34 5.95
CA MET A 67 -0.03 5.01 6.87
C MET A 67 -0.24 5.70 8.22
N THR A 68 0.09 5.02 9.31
CA THR A 68 -0.03 5.57 10.67
C THR A 68 0.97 6.70 10.94
N TYR A 69 2.20 6.58 10.45
CA TYR A 69 3.28 7.56 10.64
C TYR A 69 3.17 8.83 9.75
N TRP A 70 2.11 8.99 8.95
CA TRP A 70 1.88 10.20 8.15
C TRP A 70 0.95 11.23 8.80
N TYR A 71 0.47 10.97 10.03
CA TYR A 71 -0.56 11.77 10.69
C TYR A 71 -0.26 13.28 10.78
N ARG A 72 1.01 13.70 10.82
CA ARG A 72 1.35 15.14 10.83
C ARG A 72 0.91 15.88 9.57
N GLY A 73 0.93 15.21 8.41
CA GLY A 73 0.38 15.79 7.19
C GLY A 73 -1.14 15.94 7.25
N LEU A 74 -1.82 15.15 8.08
CA LEU A 74 -3.28 15.23 8.27
C LEU A 74 -3.60 16.44 9.16
N ILE A 75 -2.79 16.70 10.20
CA ILE A 75 -2.88 17.93 11.00
C ILE A 75 -2.75 19.16 10.08
N GLU A 76 -1.70 19.24 9.26
CA GLU A 76 -1.52 20.36 8.32
C GLU A 76 -2.73 20.51 7.38
N ALA A 77 -3.29 19.41 6.87
CA ALA A 77 -4.45 19.45 6.00
C ALA A 77 -5.72 19.96 6.73
N ILE A 78 -5.94 19.53 7.98
CA ILE A 78 -7.06 19.99 8.82
C ILE A 78 -6.94 21.48 9.11
N GLU A 79 -5.75 21.95 9.49
CA GLU A 79 -5.48 23.36 9.77
C GLU A 79 -5.78 24.24 8.56
N VAL A 80 -5.32 23.84 7.37
CA VAL A 80 -5.63 24.56 6.13
C VAL A 80 -7.13 24.57 5.86
N CYS A 81 -7.82 23.42 5.96
CA CYS A 81 -9.28 23.37 5.76
C CYS A 81 -10.03 24.28 6.74
N ARG A 82 -9.69 24.24 8.04
CA ARG A 82 -10.33 25.07 9.08
C ARG A 82 -10.02 26.55 8.94
N SER A 83 -8.86 26.92 8.41
CA SER A 83 -8.51 28.32 8.14
C SER A 83 -9.39 28.96 7.06
N ILE A 84 -9.93 28.16 6.14
CA ILE A 84 -10.78 28.61 5.03
C ILE A 84 -12.26 28.39 5.38
N TRP A 85 -12.58 27.28 6.04
CA TRP A 85 -13.94 26.86 6.38
C TRP A 85 -14.04 26.42 7.85
N PRO A 86 -14.12 27.36 8.79
CA PRO A 86 -14.12 27.05 10.22
C PRO A 86 -15.32 26.21 10.67
N ASP A 87 -16.46 26.35 9.99
CA ASP A 87 -17.72 25.68 10.37
C ASP A 87 -18.01 24.39 9.58
N VAL A 88 -17.13 23.99 8.65
CA VAL A 88 -17.34 22.78 7.85
C VAL A 88 -16.78 21.57 8.59
N PRO A 89 -17.58 20.51 8.83
CA PRO A 89 -17.12 19.35 9.58
C PRO A 89 -16.03 18.58 8.83
N VAL A 90 -15.01 18.16 9.58
CA VAL A 90 -13.88 17.36 9.09
C VAL A 90 -13.99 15.94 9.62
N ILE A 91 -13.97 14.98 8.68
CA ILE A 91 -14.09 13.55 8.94
C ILE A 91 -12.78 12.87 8.56
N MET A 92 -12.21 12.13 9.50
CA MET A 92 -10.99 11.36 9.27
C MET A 92 -11.26 9.87 9.07
N GLY A 93 -10.61 9.27 8.07
CA GLY A 93 -10.69 7.84 7.80
C GLY A 93 -9.38 7.20 7.34
N GLY A 94 -9.46 5.97 6.85
CA GLY A 94 -8.32 5.20 6.36
C GLY A 94 -7.59 4.41 7.46
N VAL A 95 -6.43 3.85 7.10
CA VAL A 95 -5.65 2.93 7.93
C VAL A 95 -5.29 3.54 9.27
N TYR A 96 -4.80 4.78 9.29
CA TYR A 96 -4.41 5.45 10.54
C TYR A 96 -5.59 5.63 11.51
N ALA A 97 -6.69 6.19 11.03
CA ALA A 97 -7.87 6.45 11.84
C ALA A 97 -8.52 5.15 12.34
N SER A 98 -8.37 4.06 11.58
CA SER A 98 -8.89 2.73 11.94
C SER A 98 -8.04 2.04 13.00
N LEU A 99 -6.71 2.04 12.84
CA LEU A 99 -5.81 1.34 13.75
C LEU A 99 -5.46 2.14 15.00
N MET A 100 -5.48 3.47 14.92
CA MET A 100 -5.04 4.38 15.98
C MET A 100 -6.11 5.44 16.26
N SER A 101 -7.37 5.03 16.38
CA SER A 101 -8.52 5.94 16.54
C SER A 101 -8.40 6.88 17.74
N GLY A 102 -7.89 6.37 18.88
CA GLY A 102 -7.64 7.16 20.09
C GLY A 102 -6.65 8.30 19.84
N HIS A 103 -5.46 7.97 19.32
CA HIS A 103 -4.44 8.95 18.96
C HIS A 103 -4.93 9.90 17.85
N CYS A 104 -5.63 9.39 16.84
CA CYS A 104 -6.21 10.21 15.77
C CYS A 104 -7.15 11.27 16.35
N LYS A 105 -8.01 10.89 17.30
CA LYS A 105 -8.97 11.80 17.94
C LYS A 105 -8.27 12.86 18.78
N SER A 106 -7.31 12.46 19.62
CA SER A 106 -6.66 13.38 20.57
C SER A 106 -5.66 14.33 19.90
N VAL A 107 -4.95 13.87 18.86
CA VAL A 107 -3.84 14.62 18.25
C VAL A 107 -4.25 15.37 16.98
N CYS A 108 -5.05 14.76 16.11
CA CYS A 108 -5.49 15.44 14.88
C CYS A 108 -6.75 16.29 15.08
N GLY A 109 -7.54 15.99 16.12
CA GLY A 109 -8.76 16.72 16.47
C GLY A 109 -9.81 16.84 15.36
N PRO A 110 -10.14 15.77 14.60
CA PRO A 110 -11.25 15.83 13.65
C PRO A 110 -12.59 15.91 14.38
N ASP A 111 -13.63 16.36 13.69
CA ASP A 111 -14.99 16.37 14.23
C ASP A 111 -15.55 14.95 14.35
N TYR A 112 -15.19 14.08 13.39
CA TYR A 112 -15.61 12.68 13.34
C TYR A 112 -14.50 11.74 12.85
N ILE A 113 -14.56 10.49 13.28
CA ILE A 113 -13.70 9.41 12.81
C ILE A 113 -14.56 8.33 12.15
N ALA A 114 -14.21 7.96 10.93
CA ALA A 114 -14.75 6.83 10.19
C ALA A 114 -13.70 5.72 10.12
N ALA A 115 -13.75 4.77 11.06
CA ALA A 115 -12.89 3.60 11.10
C ALA A 115 -13.45 2.46 10.23
N GLY A 116 -12.57 1.64 9.65
CA GLY A 116 -12.91 0.48 8.80
C GLY A 116 -12.67 0.70 7.30
N SER A 117 -12.87 -0.35 6.50
CA SER A 117 -12.79 -0.25 5.03
C SER A 117 -14.02 0.44 4.45
N MET A 118 -13.80 1.56 3.77
CA MET A 118 -14.81 2.27 2.97
C MET A 118 -15.04 1.62 1.59
N ILE A 119 -14.24 0.63 1.20
CA ILE A 119 -14.27 0.03 -0.15
C ILE A 119 -15.02 -1.31 -0.11
N THR A 120 -16.25 -1.29 0.40
CA THR A 120 -17.19 -2.36 0.08
C THR A 120 -17.95 -1.94 -1.17
N GLY A 121 -17.32 -2.19 -2.33
CA GLY A 121 -17.91 -2.02 -3.67
C GLY A 121 -19.10 -2.96 -3.95
N SER A 122 -19.49 -3.77 -2.97
CA SER A 122 -20.80 -4.41 -2.85
C SER A 122 -21.56 -3.63 -1.78
N GLY A 123 -22.63 -2.92 -2.16
CA GLY A 123 -23.45 -2.07 -1.28
C GLY A 123 -24.13 -2.76 -0.09
N GLU A 124 -23.64 -3.92 0.33
CA GLU A 124 -24.16 -4.77 1.39
C GLU A 124 -23.29 -4.76 2.66
N ALA A 125 -22.02 -4.35 2.59
CA ALA A 125 -21.12 -4.38 3.77
C ALA A 125 -20.82 -3.01 4.41
N LEU A 126 -21.54 -1.96 4.00
CA LEU A 126 -21.65 -0.70 4.76
C LEU A 126 -22.48 -0.86 6.04
N SER A 127 -23.20 -1.97 6.21
CA SER A 127 -24.07 -2.20 7.37
C SER A 127 -23.33 -2.66 8.62
N GLU A 128 -22.21 -3.39 8.49
CA GLU A 128 -21.57 -4.03 9.66
C GLU A 128 -20.18 -3.48 10.02
N SER A 129 -19.54 -2.70 9.14
CA SER A 129 -18.31 -1.95 9.48
C SER A 129 -18.45 -0.44 9.30
N GLY A 130 -19.62 0.04 8.87
CA GLY A 130 -20.00 1.44 8.82
C GLY A 130 -20.42 1.99 10.18
N LEU A 131 -19.60 1.82 11.22
CA LEU A 131 -19.79 2.44 12.53
C LEU A 131 -19.61 3.96 12.40
N GLY A 132 -20.62 4.62 11.85
CA GLY A 132 -20.84 6.04 12.06
C GLY A 132 -20.83 6.94 10.84
N LEU A 133 -20.52 6.50 9.61
CA LEU A 133 -20.51 7.45 8.47
C LEU A 133 -21.92 7.88 8.05
N ASN A 134 -22.83 6.93 7.80
CA ASN A 134 -24.22 7.26 7.48
C ASN A 134 -24.95 7.87 8.69
N GLU A 135 -24.62 7.43 9.90
CA GLU A 135 -25.11 8.05 11.13
C GLU A 135 -24.61 9.49 11.27
N PHE A 136 -23.33 9.75 10.97
CA PHE A 136 -22.76 11.09 10.92
C PHE A 136 -23.44 11.95 9.88
N LEU A 137 -23.55 11.47 8.64
CA LEU A 137 -24.19 12.22 7.56
C LEU A 137 -25.61 12.59 7.97
N SER A 138 -26.34 11.64 8.55
CA SER A 138 -27.66 11.90 9.15
C SER A 138 -27.61 12.97 10.25
N ARG A 139 -26.70 12.86 11.22
CA ARG A 139 -26.52 13.86 12.31
C ARG A 139 -26.10 15.24 11.80
N ALA A 140 -25.35 15.30 10.71
CA ALA A 140 -24.92 16.51 10.03
C ALA A 140 -25.99 17.04 9.05
N SER A 141 -27.16 16.39 8.96
CA SER A 141 -28.22 16.71 8.01
C SER A 141 -27.75 16.67 6.54
N LEU A 142 -26.78 15.81 6.26
CA LEU A 142 -26.23 15.54 4.93
C LEU A 142 -26.86 14.28 4.33
N PRO A 143 -27.04 14.23 3.00
CA PRO A 143 -27.53 13.03 2.34
C PRO A 143 -26.55 11.86 2.55
N GLY A 144 -27.09 10.68 2.79
CA GLY A 144 -26.29 9.45 2.85
C GLY A 144 -25.52 9.24 1.55
N ILE A 145 -24.29 8.72 1.63
CA ILE A 145 -23.51 8.42 0.43
C ILE A 145 -23.95 7.05 -0.07
N ALA A 146 -24.73 7.03 -1.15
CA ALA A 146 -24.82 5.85 -1.99
C ALA A 146 -23.51 5.75 -2.78
N LEU A 147 -22.54 4.99 -2.27
CA LEU A 147 -21.35 4.63 -3.05
C LEU A 147 -21.82 3.78 -4.22
N ALA A 148 -22.14 4.41 -5.35
CA ALA A 148 -22.42 3.67 -6.56
C ALA A 148 -21.12 2.95 -6.94
N ALA A 149 -21.21 1.64 -7.10
CA ALA A 149 -20.12 0.85 -7.65
C ALA A 149 -19.68 1.48 -8.99
N GLY A 150 -18.52 2.13 -9.00
CA GLY A 150 -17.98 2.79 -10.19
C GLY A 150 -18.31 4.28 -10.39
N SER A 151 -18.87 5.01 -9.42
CA SER A 151 -19.04 6.46 -9.57
C SER A 151 -17.75 7.24 -9.27
N GLY A 152 -17.02 7.59 -10.34
CA GLY A 152 -16.40 8.91 -10.55
C GLY A 152 -15.14 9.25 -9.73
N PRO A 153 -14.06 9.75 -10.36
CA PRO A 153 -12.74 9.79 -9.76
C PRO A 153 -12.55 10.98 -8.80
N LEU A 154 -11.71 10.81 -7.78
CA LEU A 154 -10.80 11.88 -7.33
C LEU A 154 -10.20 12.48 -8.61
N ASP A 155 -10.40 13.78 -8.87
CA ASP A 155 -10.05 14.45 -10.13
C ASP A 155 -8.86 13.79 -10.86
N ALA A 156 -9.17 13.05 -11.93
CA ALA A 156 -8.20 12.28 -12.70
C ALA A 156 -7.20 13.18 -13.48
N SER A 157 -7.30 14.51 -13.36
CA SER A 157 -6.31 15.45 -13.89
C SER A 157 -4.89 15.23 -13.34
N CYS A 158 -4.74 14.54 -12.21
CA CYS A 158 -3.44 14.34 -11.58
C CYS A 158 -2.72 13.02 -11.92
N TRP A 159 -3.33 12.10 -12.68
CA TRP A 159 -2.80 10.75 -12.94
C TRP A 159 -2.81 10.39 -14.44
N THR A 160 -1.97 11.02 -15.25
CA THR A 160 -1.85 10.68 -16.69
C THR A 160 -0.97 9.45 -16.91
N ASP A 161 0.15 9.38 -16.20
CA ASP A 161 1.24 8.46 -16.55
C ASP A 161 1.06 7.06 -15.97
N ALA A 162 0.38 6.94 -14.82
CA ALA A 162 0.10 5.67 -14.16
C ALA A 162 -1.16 5.77 -13.29
N ALA A 163 -1.85 4.65 -13.08
CA ALA A 163 -3.00 4.56 -12.19
C ALA A 163 -2.94 3.32 -11.29
N VAL A 164 -3.59 3.41 -10.14
CA VAL A 164 -3.79 2.26 -9.24
C VAL A 164 -5.10 1.56 -9.61
N LEU A 165 -5.03 0.24 -9.71
CA LEU A 165 -6.18 -0.65 -9.78
C LEU A 165 -6.27 -1.44 -8.49
N ARG A 166 -7.51 -1.71 -8.09
CA ARG A 166 -7.80 -2.64 -7.01
C ARG A 166 -8.94 -3.54 -7.48
N LEU A 167 -8.70 -4.84 -7.48
CA LEU A 167 -9.69 -5.83 -7.90
C LEU A 167 -10.45 -6.40 -6.70
N ASN A 168 -9.76 -6.65 -5.60
CA ASN A 168 -10.27 -7.25 -4.37
C ASN A 168 -9.90 -6.39 -3.15
N ASP A 169 -10.66 -6.54 -2.07
CA ASP A 169 -10.38 -5.90 -0.78
C ASP A 169 -10.04 -6.95 0.29
N GLY A 170 -9.09 -6.61 1.16
CA GLY A 170 -8.62 -7.47 2.22
C GLY A 170 -7.89 -8.74 1.76
N CYS A 171 -7.59 -9.59 2.72
CA CYS A 171 -6.75 -10.77 2.55
C CYS A 171 -7.36 -11.95 3.34
N PRO A 172 -7.35 -13.18 2.80
CA PRO A 172 -7.80 -14.37 3.53
C PRO A 172 -6.76 -14.86 4.54
N MET A 173 -5.53 -14.35 4.47
CA MET A 173 -4.41 -14.72 5.33
C MET A 173 -4.46 -13.96 6.65
N ASN A 174 -3.76 -14.47 7.67
CA ASN A 174 -3.67 -13.86 8.99
C ASN A 174 -2.22 -13.76 9.46
N CYS A 175 -1.38 -13.11 8.66
CA CYS A 175 0.05 -13.03 8.94
C CYS A 175 0.31 -12.25 10.23
N GLY A 176 1.23 -12.73 11.07
CA GLY A 176 1.56 -12.13 12.36
C GLY A 176 2.00 -10.67 12.26
N TYR A 177 2.69 -10.33 11.18
CA TYR A 177 3.25 -9.00 10.90
C TYR A 177 2.29 -8.06 10.12
N CYS A 178 1.04 -8.44 9.87
CA CYS A 178 0.11 -7.69 9.02
C CYS A 178 -1.21 -7.35 9.72
N ALA A 179 -1.75 -6.15 9.47
CA ALA A 179 -3.04 -5.72 10.02
C ALA A 179 -4.22 -5.82 9.03
N SER A 180 -4.04 -6.45 7.86
CA SER A 180 -5.09 -6.53 6.82
C SER A 180 -6.39 -7.15 7.36
N ARG A 181 -6.31 -8.22 8.17
CA ARG A 181 -7.50 -8.85 8.78
C ARG A 181 -8.22 -7.91 9.74
N SER A 182 -7.48 -7.16 10.55
CA SER A 182 -8.04 -6.18 11.49
C SER A 182 -8.68 -4.98 10.78
N LEU A 183 -8.16 -4.61 9.61
CA LEU A 183 -8.67 -3.50 8.79
C LEU A 183 -9.90 -3.85 7.95
N CYS A 184 -9.88 -5.03 7.33
CA CYS A 184 -10.87 -5.42 6.31
C CYS A 184 -11.83 -6.53 6.78
N GLY A 185 -11.59 -7.16 7.95
CA GLY A 185 -12.39 -8.26 8.48
C GLY A 185 -12.22 -9.61 7.75
N GLY A 186 -11.76 -9.60 6.50
CA GLY A 186 -11.51 -10.78 5.68
C GLY A 186 -11.27 -10.41 4.22
N PHE A 187 -11.45 -11.39 3.33
CA PHE A 187 -11.34 -11.19 1.88
C PHE A 187 -12.70 -10.91 1.25
N THR A 188 -12.79 -9.82 0.50
CA THR A 188 -13.92 -9.49 -0.35
C THR A 188 -13.48 -9.50 -1.80
N LYS A 189 -14.02 -10.44 -2.56
CA LYS A 189 -13.81 -10.52 -4.01
C LYS A 189 -14.51 -9.36 -4.70
N GLY A 190 -13.82 -8.68 -5.61
CA GLY A 190 -14.47 -7.68 -6.46
C GLY A 190 -14.93 -8.22 -7.81
N ARG A 191 -15.26 -7.28 -8.69
CA ARG A 191 -15.91 -7.56 -9.98
C ARG A 191 -14.95 -7.23 -11.12
N PRO A 192 -14.44 -8.24 -11.86
CA PRO A 192 -13.46 -8.05 -12.94
C PRO A 192 -13.90 -7.00 -13.96
N GLU A 193 -15.19 -6.97 -14.25
CA GLU A 193 -15.76 -6.14 -15.31
C GLU A 193 -15.79 -4.66 -14.90
N LEU A 194 -15.94 -4.39 -13.60
CA LEU A 194 -15.84 -3.02 -13.08
C LEU A 194 -14.38 -2.54 -13.10
N ALA A 195 -13.44 -3.40 -12.72
CA ALA A 195 -12.01 -3.09 -12.77
C ALA A 195 -11.53 -2.87 -14.21
N PHE A 196 -11.98 -3.70 -15.16
CA PHE A 196 -11.69 -3.56 -16.58
C PHE A 196 -12.30 -2.28 -17.16
N ASN A 197 -13.57 -1.98 -16.85
CA ASN A 197 -14.20 -0.72 -17.29
C ASN A 197 -13.45 0.51 -16.78
N ARG A 198 -12.91 0.46 -15.55
CA ARG A 198 -12.07 1.54 -15.00
C ARG A 198 -10.74 1.66 -15.75
N LEU A 199 -10.05 0.55 -16.01
CA LEU A 199 -8.84 0.54 -16.83
C LEU A 199 -9.09 1.13 -18.21
N ARG A 200 -10.15 0.66 -18.89
CA ARG A 200 -10.54 1.12 -20.22
C ARG A 200 -10.85 2.61 -20.23
N HIS A 201 -11.64 3.10 -19.26
CA HIS A 201 -11.95 4.52 -19.13
C HIS A 201 -10.69 5.38 -18.98
N LEU A 202 -9.75 4.99 -18.11
CA LEU A 202 -8.49 5.72 -17.93
C LEU A 202 -7.61 5.66 -19.19
N SER A 203 -7.56 4.51 -19.85
CA SER A 203 -6.85 4.31 -21.10
C SER A 203 -7.37 5.22 -22.23
N GLU A 204 -8.68 5.28 -22.41
CA GLU A 204 -9.35 6.00 -23.50
C GLU A 204 -9.38 7.51 -23.25
N THR A 205 -9.62 7.93 -22.01
CA THR A 205 -9.78 9.37 -21.69
C THR A 205 -8.48 10.07 -21.32
N ARG A 206 -7.48 9.34 -20.82
CA ARG A 206 -6.21 9.93 -20.31
C ARG A 206 -4.96 9.39 -20.99
N GLY A 207 -5.06 8.36 -21.82
CA GLY A 207 -3.89 7.73 -22.41
C GLY A 207 -3.05 6.93 -21.40
N THR A 208 -3.58 6.62 -20.21
CA THR A 208 -2.84 5.87 -19.19
C THR A 208 -2.50 4.46 -19.70
N ARG A 209 -1.24 4.05 -19.56
CA ARG A 209 -0.76 2.72 -19.96
C ARG A 209 -0.13 1.92 -18.82
N ASN A 210 0.30 2.58 -17.75
CA ASN A 210 0.92 1.93 -16.61
C ASN A 210 -0.11 1.76 -15.48
N PHE A 211 -0.24 0.55 -14.96
CA PHE A 211 -1.19 0.22 -13.90
C PHE A 211 -0.53 -0.60 -12.78
N ALA A 212 -0.74 -0.19 -11.54
CA ALA A 212 -0.26 -0.91 -10.37
C ALA A 212 -1.43 -1.50 -9.57
N PHE A 213 -1.33 -2.77 -9.20
CA PHE A 213 -2.27 -3.42 -8.29
C PHE A 213 -1.83 -3.20 -6.83
N TYR A 214 -2.77 -2.80 -5.98
CA TYR A 214 -2.62 -2.69 -4.53
C TYR A 214 -3.68 -3.52 -3.79
N ASP A 215 -4.00 -4.69 -4.35
CA ASP A 215 -4.79 -5.74 -3.69
C ASP A 215 -3.96 -6.42 -2.62
N ASP A 216 -4.52 -6.66 -1.43
CA ASP A 216 -3.79 -7.39 -0.38
C ASP A 216 -3.59 -8.88 -0.73
N ALA A 217 -4.46 -9.44 -1.58
CA ALA A 217 -4.41 -10.84 -2.01
C ALA A 217 -4.86 -11.03 -3.47
N LEU A 218 -4.19 -10.39 -4.44
CA LEU A 218 -4.58 -10.36 -5.86
C LEU A 218 -4.85 -11.75 -6.49
N LEU A 219 -4.04 -12.75 -6.15
CA LEU A 219 -4.10 -14.09 -6.75
C LEU A 219 -5.10 -15.02 -6.07
N PHE A 220 -5.70 -14.61 -4.95
CA PHE A 220 -6.67 -15.44 -4.26
C PHE A 220 -8.00 -15.49 -5.02
N ASP A 221 -8.57 -16.69 -5.19
CA ASP A 221 -9.76 -16.95 -6.02
C ASP A 221 -9.63 -16.35 -7.45
N SER A 222 -8.43 -16.46 -8.04
CA SER A 222 -8.07 -15.85 -9.33
C SER A 222 -8.94 -16.34 -10.49
N ASP A 223 -9.34 -17.61 -10.50
CA ASP A 223 -10.26 -18.21 -11.49
C ASP A 223 -11.56 -17.41 -11.66
N ARG A 224 -12.02 -16.78 -10.58
CA ARG A 224 -13.28 -16.01 -10.54
C ARG A 224 -13.08 -14.50 -10.56
N SER A 225 -11.84 -14.03 -10.46
CA SER A 225 -11.53 -12.60 -10.34
C SER A 225 -10.45 -12.18 -11.34
N PHE A 226 -9.19 -12.45 -11.02
CA PHE A 226 -8.04 -11.95 -11.76
C PHE A 226 -7.91 -12.54 -13.17
N ILE A 227 -8.19 -13.83 -13.36
CA ILE A 227 -8.14 -14.48 -14.68
C ILE A 227 -9.19 -13.87 -15.65
N PRO A 228 -10.47 -13.73 -15.29
CA PRO A 228 -11.45 -13.00 -16.12
C PRO A 228 -11.04 -11.56 -16.45
N PHE A 229 -10.41 -10.85 -15.51
CA PHE A 229 -9.88 -9.51 -15.75
C PHE A 229 -8.76 -9.53 -16.81
N LEU A 230 -7.77 -10.43 -16.66
CA LEU A 230 -6.66 -10.53 -17.61
C LEU A 230 -7.15 -10.89 -19.01
N ARG A 231 -8.14 -11.78 -19.13
CA ARG A 231 -8.75 -12.15 -20.41
C ARG A 231 -9.38 -10.94 -21.11
N GLN A 232 -10.15 -10.12 -20.38
CA GLN A 232 -10.70 -8.87 -20.91
C GLN A 232 -9.61 -7.89 -21.40
N VAL A 233 -8.52 -7.76 -20.63
CA VAL A 233 -7.38 -6.92 -21.03
C VAL A 233 -6.72 -7.43 -22.31
N ILE A 234 -6.48 -8.73 -22.41
CA ILE A 234 -5.84 -9.35 -23.58
C ILE A 234 -6.72 -9.19 -24.82
N ASP A 235 -8.02 -9.43 -24.71
CA ASP A 235 -8.96 -9.31 -25.83
C ASP A 235 -9.09 -7.85 -26.29
N TYR A 236 -9.14 -6.91 -25.35
CA TYR A 236 -9.09 -5.48 -25.66
C TYR A 236 -7.78 -5.09 -26.37
N SER A 237 -6.65 -5.59 -25.89
CA SER A 237 -5.34 -5.29 -26.48
C SER A 237 -5.24 -5.82 -27.91
N ARG A 238 -5.76 -7.03 -28.17
CA ARG A 238 -5.81 -7.64 -29.51
C ARG A 238 -6.72 -6.90 -30.47
N SER A 239 -7.88 -6.44 -30.01
CA SER A 239 -8.88 -5.76 -30.84
C SER A 239 -8.52 -4.30 -31.15
N THR A 240 -7.78 -3.63 -30.26
CA THR A 240 -7.46 -2.20 -30.39
C THR A 240 -6.00 -1.91 -30.73
N GLY A 241 -5.10 -2.88 -30.54
CA GLY A 241 -3.65 -2.69 -30.64
C GLY A 241 -3.03 -1.92 -29.46
N VAL A 242 -3.81 -1.62 -28.41
CA VAL A 242 -3.31 -0.93 -27.21
C VAL A 242 -2.66 -1.93 -26.26
N ASN A 243 -1.43 -1.67 -25.84
CA ASN A 243 -0.73 -2.47 -24.84
C ASN A 243 -0.66 -1.75 -23.49
N PHE A 244 -0.61 -2.52 -22.41
CA PHE A 244 -0.54 -2.02 -21.04
C PHE A 244 0.68 -2.58 -20.31
N ASN A 245 1.13 -1.85 -19.29
CA ASN A 245 2.20 -2.25 -18.39
C ASN A 245 1.63 -2.43 -16.99
N PHE A 246 1.74 -3.63 -16.44
CA PHE A 246 1.23 -3.94 -15.10
C PHE A 246 2.34 -4.20 -14.08
N TYR A 247 2.07 -3.78 -12.85
CA TYR A 247 3.00 -3.86 -11.71
C TYR A 247 2.27 -4.31 -10.42
N THR A 248 2.96 -5.03 -9.54
CA THR A 248 2.45 -5.51 -8.24
C THR A 248 3.36 -5.09 -7.08
N PRO A 249 3.47 -3.79 -6.76
CA PRO A 249 4.48 -3.26 -5.83
C PRO A 249 4.40 -3.80 -4.40
N ASN A 250 3.23 -4.26 -3.95
CA ASN A 250 3.01 -4.84 -2.63
C ASN A 250 3.24 -6.36 -2.57
N ALA A 251 3.73 -6.95 -3.66
CA ALA A 251 3.97 -8.38 -3.85
C ALA A 251 2.72 -9.27 -3.74
N MET A 252 2.74 -10.41 -4.43
CA MET A 252 1.65 -11.37 -4.43
C MET A 252 2.00 -12.57 -3.56
N HIS A 253 0.98 -13.23 -3.02
CA HIS A 253 1.15 -14.49 -2.30
C HIS A 253 1.62 -15.59 -3.25
N ILE A 254 2.81 -16.12 -2.98
CA ILE A 254 3.45 -17.13 -3.84
C ILE A 254 2.59 -18.39 -4.01
N ARG A 255 1.92 -18.84 -2.93
CA ARG A 255 1.12 -20.07 -2.90
C ARG A 255 -0.07 -20.10 -3.86
N TYR A 256 -0.52 -18.96 -4.37
CA TYR A 256 -1.68 -18.88 -5.27
C TYR A 256 -1.27 -18.70 -6.74
N MET A 257 0.03 -18.66 -7.03
CA MET A 257 0.50 -18.64 -8.42
C MET A 257 0.24 -19.98 -9.10
N THR A 258 -0.26 -19.92 -10.33
CA THR A 258 -0.49 -21.06 -11.22
C THR A 258 0.18 -20.79 -12.57
N ILE A 259 0.37 -21.84 -13.37
CA ILE A 259 0.90 -21.64 -14.73
C ILE A 259 -0.03 -20.77 -15.58
N GLU A 260 -1.35 -20.97 -15.48
CA GLU A 260 -2.33 -20.17 -16.22
C GLU A 260 -2.27 -18.69 -15.83
N THR A 261 -2.21 -18.38 -14.53
CA THR A 261 -2.08 -16.99 -14.08
C THR A 261 -0.76 -16.36 -14.54
N ALA A 262 0.35 -17.10 -14.49
CA ALA A 262 1.63 -16.64 -15.00
C ALA A 262 1.60 -16.33 -16.51
N GLU A 263 1.06 -17.24 -17.33
CA GLU A 263 0.93 -17.05 -18.79
C GLU A 263 0.06 -15.84 -19.13
N LEU A 264 -1.10 -15.73 -18.49
CA LEU A 264 -2.02 -14.61 -18.71
C LEU A 264 -1.41 -13.28 -18.26
N MET A 265 -0.67 -13.26 -17.16
CA MET A 265 0.07 -12.06 -16.73
C MET A 265 1.10 -11.64 -17.77
N LYS A 266 1.88 -12.58 -18.32
CA LYS A 266 2.85 -12.28 -19.37
C LYS A 266 2.15 -11.69 -20.60
N MET A 267 1.07 -12.34 -21.06
CA MET A 267 0.29 -11.92 -22.22
C MET A 267 -0.38 -10.55 -22.03
N ALA A 268 -0.83 -10.23 -20.81
CA ALA A 268 -1.47 -8.96 -20.50
C ALA A 268 -0.47 -7.78 -20.41
N GLY A 269 0.83 -8.05 -20.27
CA GLY A 269 1.87 -7.01 -20.21
C GLY A 269 2.40 -6.71 -18.80
N PHE A 270 2.41 -7.70 -17.90
CA PHE A 270 3.13 -7.56 -16.63
C PHE A 270 4.63 -7.40 -16.88
N GLN A 271 5.21 -6.35 -16.30
CA GLN A 271 6.62 -6.00 -16.52
C GLN A 271 7.55 -6.76 -15.57
N GLU A 272 7.04 -7.10 -14.39
CA GLU A 272 7.73 -7.86 -13.35
C GLU A 272 6.70 -8.57 -12.47
N VAL A 273 7.15 -9.60 -11.76
CA VAL A 273 6.38 -10.36 -10.80
C VAL A 273 7.08 -10.27 -9.46
N ARG A 274 6.40 -9.62 -8.50
CA ARG A 274 6.86 -9.54 -7.11
C ARG A 274 6.14 -10.58 -6.26
N LEU A 275 6.90 -11.36 -5.49
CA LEU A 275 6.39 -12.44 -4.65
C LEU A 275 6.77 -12.19 -3.18
N GLY A 276 5.79 -12.28 -2.29
CA GLY A 276 6.03 -12.30 -0.84
C GLY A 276 6.63 -13.65 -0.44
N PHE A 277 7.95 -13.73 -0.43
CA PHE A 277 8.72 -14.93 -0.08
C PHE A 277 9.03 -14.95 1.41
N GLU A 278 9.36 -13.79 1.97
CA GLU A 278 9.61 -13.50 3.38
C GLU A 278 10.84 -14.19 3.99
N SER A 279 10.92 -15.52 3.95
CA SER A 279 11.98 -16.34 4.55
C SER A 279 12.19 -17.64 3.77
N SER A 280 13.39 -18.24 3.86
CA SER A 280 13.60 -19.61 3.39
C SER A 280 13.32 -20.67 4.48
N SER A 281 13.08 -20.27 5.73
CA SER A 281 12.83 -21.18 6.86
C SER A 281 11.36 -21.63 6.90
N PRO A 282 11.07 -22.94 6.85
CA PRO A 282 9.72 -23.46 7.09
C PRO A 282 9.14 -23.08 8.45
N GLU A 283 9.98 -22.98 9.49
CA GLU A 283 9.59 -22.60 10.85
C GLU A 283 9.03 -21.18 10.88
N PHE A 284 9.69 -20.23 10.20
CA PHE A 284 9.20 -18.86 10.03
C PHE A 284 7.76 -18.84 9.48
N HIS A 285 7.49 -19.65 8.46
CA HIS A 285 6.17 -19.67 7.83
C HIS A 285 5.13 -20.39 8.70
N CYS A 286 5.52 -21.44 9.42
CA CYS A 286 4.65 -22.09 10.39
C CYS A 286 4.20 -21.09 11.48
N GLU A 287 5.14 -20.27 11.96
CA GLU A 287 4.89 -19.29 13.01
C GLU A 287 4.11 -18.06 12.52
N TYR A 288 4.52 -17.47 11.38
CA TYR A 288 4.05 -16.13 11.03
C TYR A 288 3.00 -16.03 9.94
N ASP A 289 2.99 -16.87 8.90
CA ASP A 289 2.12 -16.56 7.75
C ASP A 289 1.56 -17.72 6.92
N ASN A 290 2.12 -18.93 7.04
CA ASN A 290 1.76 -20.13 6.29
C ASN A 290 1.67 -19.90 4.76
N LYS A 291 2.59 -19.10 4.20
CA LYS A 291 2.62 -18.73 2.77
C LYS A 291 3.52 -19.60 1.91
N TYR A 292 4.44 -20.35 2.49
CA TYR A 292 5.54 -20.99 1.76
C TYR A 292 5.62 -22.49 1.99
N SER A 293 6.05 -23.18 0.93
CA SER A 293 6.71 -24.47 1.00
C SER A 293 7.85 -24.47 -0.02
N GLU A 294 8.98 -25.10 0.30
CA GLU A 294 10.13 -25.13 -0.63
C GLU A 294 9.78 -25.75 -1.99
N PRO A 295 9.05 -26.87 -2.07
CA PRO A 295 8.57 -27.40 -3.35
C PRO A 295 7.67 -26.39 -4.09
N GLY A 296 6.80 -25.68 -3.37
CA GLY A 296 5.91 -24.66 -3.92
C GLY A 296 6.67 -23.47 -4.52
N PHE A 297 7.75 -23.04 -3.87
CA PHE A 297 8.58 -21.94 -4.37
C PHE A 297 9.33 -22.32 -5.65
N HIS A 298 9.98 -23.50 -5.67
CA HIS A 298 10.67 -23.97 -6.87
C HIS A 298 9.70 -24.09 -8.05
N ASN A 299 8.53 -24.68 -7.83
CA ASN A 299 7.48 -24.80 -8.84
C ASN A 299 7.00 -23.43 -9.32
N THR A 300 6.82 -22.46 -8.42
CA THR A 300 6.38 -21.11 -8.80
C THR A 300 7.39 -20.40 -9.71
N VAL A 301 8.67 -20.46 -9.37
CA VAL A 301 9.74 -19.88 -10.19
C VAL A 301 9.82 -20.55 -11.55
N LYS A 302 9.64 -21.88 -11.60
CA LYS A 302 9.59 -22.64 -12.85
C LYS A 302 8.40 -22.21 -13.71
N MET A 303 7.19 -22.13 -13.14
CA MET A 303 5.99 -21.69 -13.86
C MET A 303 6.15 -20.28 -14.46
N LEU A 304 6.73 -19.34 -13.71
CA LEU A 304 6.99 -17.99 -14.20
C LEU A 304 8.03 -17.97 -15.35
N SER A 305 9.07 -18.81 -15.24
CA SER A 305 10.07 -18.95 -16.31
C SER A 305 9.46 -19.54 -17.58
N GLU A 306 8.62 -20.58 -17.44
CA GLU A 306 7.90 -21.23 -18.55
C GLU A 306 6.90 -20.27 -19.23
N ALA A 307 6.24 -19.41 -18.44
CA ALA A 307 5.40 -18.33 -18.95
C ALA A 307 6.19 -17.20 -19.64
N GLY A 308 7.53 -17.22 -19.60
CA GLY A 308 8.39 -16.29 -20.30
C GLY A 308 8.85 -15.07 -19.50
N PHE A 309 8.75 -15.07 -18.17
CA PHE A 309 9.42 -14.07 -17.34
C PHE A 309 10.92 -14.40 -17.20
N SER A 310 11.78 -13.40 -17.41
CA SER A 310 13.21 -13.57 -17.12
C SER A 310 13.47 -13.60 -15.62
N ARG A 311 14.66 -14.05 -15.22
CA ARG A 311 15.04 -14.14 -13.80
C ARG A 311 15.06 -12.77 -13.10
N GLU A 312 15.40 -11.73 -13.85
CA GLU A 312 15.41 -10.33 -13.42
C GLU A 312 14.01 -9.77 -13.25
N GLN A 313 13.03 -10.31 -13.98
CA GLN A 313 11.61 -9.95 -13.86
C GLN A 313 10.92 -10.65 -12.69
N ILE A 314 11.56 -11.64 -12.06
CA ILE A 314 11.03 -12.35 -10.88
C ILE A 314 11.73 -11.80 -9.64
N ILE A 315 10.99 -11.02 -8.85
CA ILE A 315 11.50 -10.35 -7.66
C ILE A 315 10.87 -10.98 -6.42
N VAL A 316 11.69 -11.46 -5.51
CA VAL A 316 11.22 -12.01 -4.23
C VAL A 316 11.49 -11.02 -3.10
N TYR A 317 10.47 -10.81 -2.28
CA TYR A 317 10.53 -9.93 -1.11
C TYR A 317 10.98 -10.76 0.09
N ILE A 318 11.99 -10.29 0.81
CA ILE A 318 12.52 -10.92 2.02
C ILE A 318 12.20 -9.99 3.19
N LEU A 319 11.50 -10.48 4.21
CA LEU A 319 11.11 -9.70 5.37
C LEU A 319 12.24 -9.70 6.38
N ALA A 320 12.65 -8.51 6.81
CA ALA A 320 13.80 -8.34 7.67
C ALA A 320 13.52 -7.33 8.80
N GLY A 321 13.93 -7.68 10.01
CA GLY A 321 13.79 -6.84 11.20
C GLY A 321 12.54 -7.09 12.03
N LEU A 322 12.03 -8.34 12.06
CA LEU A 322 10.98 -8.70 13.02
C LEU A 322 11.52 -8.71 14.46
N PRO A 323 10.65 -8.58 15.49
CA PRO A 323 11.03 -8.80 16.88
C PRO A 323 11.78 -10.13 17.05
N GLY A 324 13.01 -10.08 17.58
CA GLY A 324 13.82 -11.27 17.86
C GLY A 324 14.42 -11.99 16.63
N GLN A 325 14.19 -11.51 15.40
CA GLN A 325 14.76 -12.13 14.20
C GLN A 325 16.28 -11.91 14.15
N GLN A 326 17.06 -12.94 13.85
CA GLN A 326 18.52 -12.81 13.72
C GLN A 326 18.91 -12.35 12.31
N ALA A 327 19.96 -11.52 12.21
CA ALA A 327 20.48 -11.09 10.92
C ALA A 327 20.98 -12.26 10.04
N SER A 328 21.47 -13.35 10.67
CA SER A 328 21.90 -14.57 9.99
C SER A 328 20.76 -15.28 9.25
N GLU A 329 19.55 -15.29 9.82
CA GLU A 329 18.37 -15.92 9.19
C GLU A 329 17.99 -15.21 7.88
N VAL A 330 18.10 -13.88 7.87
CA VAL A 330 17.89 -13.07 6.67
C VAL A 330 19.01 -13.30 5.66
N GLU A 331 20.25 -13.43 6.12
CA GLU A 331 21.40 -13.73 5.27
C GLU A 331 21.24 -15.09 4.57
N ASP A 332 20.84 -16.13 5.30
CA ASP A 332 20.58 -17.46 4.75
C ASP A 332 19.48 -17.42 3.69
N THR A 333 18.41 -16.66 3.95
CA THR A 333 17.32 -16.44 2.99
C THR A 333 17.83 -15.75 1.71
N ILE A 334 18.67 -14.71 1.85
CA ILE A 334 19.29 -14.01 0.72
C ILE A 334 20.15 -14.97 -0.10
N ARG A 335 21.00 -15.78 0.55
CA ARG A 335 21.88 -16.76 -0.12
C ARG A 335 21.08 -17.84 -0.82
N PHE A 336 20.01 -18.32 -0.20
CA PHE A 336 19.10 -19.31 -0.78
C PHE A 336 18.45 -18.81 -2.08
N ALA A 337 17.92 -17.58 -2.08
CA ALA A 337 17.22 -17.03 -3.23
C ALA A 337 18.18 -16.55 -4.33
N SER A 338 19.31 -15.91 -3.97
CA SER A 338 20.34 -15.48 -4.93
C SER A 338 21.01 -16.65 -5.63
N GLY A 339 21.23 -17.79 -4.95
CA GLY A 339 21.73 -19.02 -5.56
C GLY A 339 20.84 -19.59 -6.68
N ARG A 340 19.62 -19.06 -6.84
CA ARG A 340 18.65 -19.42 -7.90
C ARG A 340 18.51 -18.32 -8.97
N GLY A 341 19.37 -17.30 -8.92
CA GLY A 341 19.45 -16.20 -9.88
C GLY A 341 18.30 -15.20 -9.80
N LEU A 342 17.53 -15.17 -8.70
CA LEU A 342 16.36 -14.29 -8.59
C LEU A 342 16.74 -12.89 -8.13
N SER A 343 15.97 -11.89 -8.55
CA SER A 343 16.08 -10.54 -8.01
C SER A 343 15.50 -10.48 -6.60
N LEU A 344 16.20 -9.78 -5.69
CA LEU A 344 15.84 -9.74 -4.28
C LEU A 344 15.48 -8.32 -3.83
N SER A 345 14.43 -8.22 -3.00
CA SER A 345 14.05 -6.98 -2.32
C SER A 345 13.94 -7.22 -0.81
N VAL A 346 14.93 -6.74 -0.05
CA VAL A 346 14.88 -6.77 1.41
C VAL A 346 13.93 -5.68 1.90
N SER A 347 12.79 -6.12 2.44
CA SER A 347 11.73 -5.29 2.98
C SER A 347 11.90 -5.16 4.48
N GLU A 348 12.20 -3.94 4.95
CA GLU A 348 12.29 -3.65 6.37
C GLU A 348 10.91 -3.70 7.02
N PHE A 349 10.79 -4.49 8.08
CA PHE A 349 9.60 -4.58 8.89
C PHE A 349 9.24 -3.20 9.49
N SER A 350 7.94 -2.91 9.49
CA SER A 350 7.34 -1.78 10.17
C SER A 350 6.35 -2.35 11.19
N PRO A 351 6.41 -1.97 12.48
CA PRO A 351 5.44 -2.43 13.46
C PRO A 351 4.09 -1.80 13.13
N VAL A 352 3.06 -2.63 13.02
CA VAL A 352 1.72 -2.21 12.60
C VAL A 352 0.75 -2.44 13.76
N PRO A 353 0.14 -1.37 14.32
CA PRO A 353 -0.89 -1.52 15.33
C PRO A 353 -2.02 -2.44 14.85
N GLY A 354 -2.50 -3.29 15.75
CA GLY A 354 -3.56 -4.25 15.44
C GLY A 354 -3.13 -5.47 14.60
N SER A 355 -1.85 -5.61 14.27
CA SER A 355 -1.31 -6.90 13.81
C SER A 355 -1.14 -7.88 14.98
N PRO A 356 -1.17 -9.21 14.75
CA PRO A 356 -0.98 -10.18 15.84
C PRO A 356 0.33 -10.03 16.62
N MET A 357 1.42 -9.61 15.96
CA MET A 357 2.73 -9.37 16.60
C MET A 357 2.84 -7.99 17.27
N TRP A 358 1.78 -7.18 17.27
CA TRP A 358 1.83 -5.85 17.88
C TRP A 358 2.26 -5.85 19.35
N PRO A 359 1.76 -6.75 20.24
CA PRO A 359 2.22 -6.80 21.63
C PRO A 359 3.73 -7.04 21.76
N ASP A 360 4.27 -7.99 20.98
CA ASP A 360 5.72 -8.29 20.99
C ASP A 360 6.53 -7.10 20.48
N CYS A 361 6.02 -6.37 19.49
CA CYS A 361 6.64 -5.14 19.01
C CYS A 361 6.70 -4.09 20.13
N VAL A 362 5.61 -3.91 20.86
CA VAL A 362 5.54 -2.94 21.97
C VAL A 362 6.55 -3.29 23.07
N GLU A 363 6.63 -4.56 23.45
CA GLU A 363 7.54 -5.03 24.49
C GLU A 363 9.02 -4.87 24.11
N ASN A 364 9.36 -5.12 22.85
CA ASN A 364 10.75 -5.19 22.39
C ASN A 364 11.25 -3.91 21.69
N CYS A 365 10.38 -2.95 21.39
CA CYS A 365 10.78 -1.70 20.75
C CYS A 365 11.48 -0.77 21.74
N ARG A 366 12.60 -0.17 21.31
CA ARG A 366 13.26 0.91 22.07
C ARG A 366 12.51 2.25 22.03
N PHE A 367 11.50 2.36 21.17
CA PHE A 367 10.71 3.58 20.97
C PHE A 367 9.28 3.39 21.50
N PRO A 368 8.63 4.46 21.99
CA PRO A 368 7.25 4.39 22.49
C PRO A 368 6.24 4.32 21.33
N ILE A 369 6.21 3.20 20.62
CA ILE A 369 5.40 3.02 19.39
C ILE A 369 3.89 3.05 19.65
N GLU A 370 3.44 2.77 20.88
CA GLU A 370 2.02 2.91 21.25
C GLU A 370 1.56 4.37 21.26
N ASP A 371 2.43 5.26 21.73
CA ASP A 371 2.11 6.66 21.94
C ASP A 371 2.51 7.56 20.76
N GLU A 372 3.54 7.19 20.00
CA GLU A 372 4.09 8.00 18.91
C GLU A 372 4.17 7.22 17.59
N PRO A 373 3.15 7.35 16.72
CA PRO A 373 3.07 6.63 15.46
C PRO A 373 4.19 6.94 14.47
N LEU A 374 4.96 8.03 14.63
CA LEU A 374 6.12 8.28 13.78
C LEU A 374 7.10 7.11 13.78
N PHE A 375 7.25 6.41 14.91
CA PHE A 375 8.16 5.27 15.05
C PHE A 375 7.69 3.99 14.35
N HIS A 376 6.47 3.96 13.81
CA HIS A 376 6.02 2.88 12.91
C HIS A 376 6.76 2.89 11.57
N ASN A 377 7.43 3.99 11.20
CA ASN A 377 8.18 4.06 9.96
C ASN A 377 9.46 3.19 10.04
N ASN A 378 9.59 2.23 9.14
CA ASN A 378 10.79 1.38 9.05
C ASN A 378 12.12 2.13 8.95
N SER A 379 12.14 3.38 8.49
CA SER A 379 13.36 4.21 8.44
C SER A 379 14.02 4.43 9.81
N PHE A 380 13.29 4.19 10.91
CA PHE A 380 13.81 4.21 12.29
C PHE A 380 14.40 2.87 12.74
N PHE A 381 14.15 1.80 11.99
CA PHE A 381 14.49 0.41 12.32
C PHE A 381 14.09 0.10 13.78
N PRO A 382 12.77 0.06 14.05
CA PRO A 382 12.25 0.12 15.42
C PRO A 382 12.54 -1.14 16.24
N MET A 383 12.66 -2.31 15.60
CA MET A 383 12.96 -3.59 16.25
C MET A 383 14.47 -3.90 16.30
N GLU A 384 15.32 -2.87 16.31
CA GLU A 384 16.77 -3.05 16.42
C GLU A 384 17.13 -3.73 17.76
N TRP A 385 17.93 -4.79 17.71
CA TRP A 385 18.39 -5.52 18.90
C TRP A 385 19.82 -6.06 18.71
N LYS A 386 20.37 -6.70 19.75
CA LYS A 386 21.80 -7.08 19.81
C LYS A 386 22.27 -7.97 18.64
N ASP A 387 21.40 -8.83 18.12
CA ASP A 387 21.72 -9.79 17.04
C ASP A 387 21.15 -9.36 15.67
N PHE A 388 20.57 -8.15 15.59
CA PHE A 388 20.17 -7.51 14.34
C PHE A 388 20.23 -5.98 14.47
N SER A 389 21.38 -5.42 14.11
CA SER A 389 21.62 -3.98 14.12
C SER A 389 21.20 -3.29 12.82
N ARG A 390 21.15 -1.96 12.83
CA ARG A 390 21.00 -1.18 11.58
C ARG A 390 22.15 -1.41 10.59
N GLU A 391 23.35 -1.66 11.08
CA GLU A 391 24.50 -1.98 10.22
C GLU A 391 24.30 -3.30 9.50
N ASP A 392 23.78 -4.31 10.20
CA ASP A 392 23.41 -5.59 9.61
C ASP A 392 22.35 -5.41 8.52
N MET A 393 21.30 -4.63 8.77
CA MET A 393 20.28 -4.34 7.76
C MET A 393 20.88 -3.72 6.50
N GLN A 394 21.80 -2.77 6.65
CA GLN A 394 22.47 -2.13 5.51
C GLN A 394 23.39 -3.10 4.76
N ARG A 395 24.10 -3.97 5.50
CA ARG A 395 24.93 -5.05 4.95
C ARG A 395 24.09 -6.04 4.14
N LEU A 396 22.97 -6.52 4.69
CA LEU A 396 22.03 -7.44 4.04
C LEU A 396 21.42 -6.84 2.78
N LYS A 397 21.01 -5.57 2.81
CA LYS A 397 20.54 -4.83 1.63
C LYS A 397 21.59 -4.65 0.55
N THR A 398 22.86 -4.65 0.92
CA THR A 398 23.99 -4.60 -0.02
C THR A 398 24.22 -5.98 -0.61
N LEU A 399 24.25 -7.02 0.23
CA LEU A 399 24.37 -8.41 -0.18
C LEU A 399 23.27 -8.82 -1.17
N SER A 400 22.02 -8.40 -0.95
CA SER A 400 20.90 -8.71 -1.82
C SER A 400 21.00 -8.13 -3.24
N LYS A 401 21.94 -7.19 -3.47
CA LYS A 401 22.17 -6.53 -4.76
C LYS A 401 23.44 -7.01 -5.47
N GLN A 402 24.31 -7.76 -4.79
CA GLN A 402 25.61 -8.20 -5.35
C GLN A 402 25.49 -9.36 -6.36
N HIS A 403 24.28 -9.92 -6.51
CA HIS A 403 24.02 -11.10 -7.33
C HIS A 403 23.27 -10.79 -8.64
N LEU A 404 23.18 -9.52 -9.01
CA LEU A 404 22.74 -8.99 -10.31
C LEU A 404 23.95 -8.39 -11.02
#